data_AF-A0ABD0NRH7-F1
#
_entry.id   AF-A0ABD0NRH7-F1
#
_cell.length_a   1.000
_cell.length_b   1.000
_cell.length_c   1.000
_cell.angle_alpha   90.00
_cell.angle_beta   90.00
_cell.angle_gamma   90.00
#
_symmetry.space_group_name_H-M   'P 1'
#
loop_
_entity.id
_entity.type
_entity.pdbx_description
1 polymer ?
#
loop_
_entity_poly.entity_id
_entity_poly.type
_entity_poly.pdbx_seq_one_letter_code
_entity_poly.pdbx_strand_id
1 'polypeptide(L)'
;KGFGNIDGEHWLGLENIYNLAKQGDYKLLVELEDWVGKKVYAEYSSFHLESESEAFRLRLGTYQGNAGDSLTSHNGKPFTTLDRDKDAFT
;
A
#
# COMPACT_ATOMS: atom_id res chain seq x y z
N LYS A 1 -6.63 0.71 -13.33
CA LYS A 1 -7.63 -0.37 -13.11
C LYS A 1 -6.98 -1.50 -12.30
N GLY A 2 -7.77 -2.32 -11.61
CA GLY A 2 -7.30 -3.53 -10.91
C GLY A 2 -7.15 -4.75 -11.82
N PHE A 3 -6.61 -5.84 -11.29
CA PHE A 3 -6.43 -7.12 -11.98
C PHE A 3 -6.49 -8.30 -11.00
N GLY A 4 -6.67 -9.51 -11.53
CA GLY A 4 -6.73 -10.75 -10.73
C GLY A 4 -8.16 -11.21 -10.42
N ASN A 5 -8.30 -12.09 -9.43
CA ASN A 5 -9.58 -12.67 -9.00
C ASN A 5 -9.85 -12.33 -7.52
N ILE A 6 -11.04 -11.79 -7.21
CA ILE A 6 -11.42 -11.41 -5.85
C ILE A 6 -11.49 -12.62 -4.90
N ASP A 7 -11.72 -13.81 -5.43
CA ASP A 7 -11.73 -15.08 -4.68
C ASP A 7 -10.30 -15.66 -4.50
N GLY A 8 -9.26 -14.93 -4.93
CA GLY A 8 -7.86 -15.34 -4.84
C GLY A 8 -6.90 -14.15 -4.94
N GLU A 9 -5.81 -14.32 -5.70
CA GLU A 9 -4.82 -13.25 -5.88
C GLU A 9 -5.36 -12.13 -6.76
N HIS A 10 -5.32 -10.90 -6.24
CA HIS A 10 -5.74 -9.72 -6.97
C HIS A 10 -5.09 -8.44 -6.46
N TRP A 11 -5.19 -7.42 -7.30
CA TRP A 11 -4.91 -6.04 -6.99
C TRP A 11 -6.16 -5.22 -7.28
N LEU A 12 -6.71 -4.57 -6.26
CA LEU A 12 -7.96 -3.80 -6.39
C LEU A 12 -7.86 -2.66 -7.41
N GLY A 13 -6.65 -2.13 -7.64
CA GLY A 13 -6.38 -1.04 -8.56
C GLY A 13 -6.27 0.31 -7.85
N LEU A 14 -5.26 1.10 -8.23
CA LEU A 14 -4.94 2.39 -7.59
C LEU A 14 -6.12 3.35 -7.51
N GLU A 15 -6.89 3.49 -8.60
CA GLU A 15 -8.08 4.35 -8.63
C GLU A 15 -9.17 3.91 -7.64
N ASN A 16 -9.39 2.61 -7.50
CA ASN A 16 -10.38 2.08 -6.57
C ASN A 16 -9.90 2.26 -5.11
N ILE A 17 -8.62 2.01 -4.86
CA ILE A 17 -7.99 2.21 -3.55
C ILE A 17 -8.03 3.69 -3.15
N TYR A 18 -7.68 4.60 -4.07
CA TYR A 18 -7.77 6.05 -3.88
C TYR A 18 -9.19 6.48 -3.49
N ASN A 19 -10.18 6.07 -4.28
CA ASN A 19 -11.58 6.46 -4.05
C ASN A 19 -12.16 5.87 -2.75
N LEU A 20 -11.69 4.69 -2.32
CA LEU A 20 -12.10 4.09 -1.04
C LEU A 20 -11.44 4.81 0.15
N ALA A 21 -10.11 4.95 0.12
CA ALA A 21 -9.34 5.55 1.20
C ALA A 21 -9.61 7.05 1.41
N LYS A 22 -10.16 7.74 0.41
CA LYS A 22 -10.58 9.14 0.49
C LYS A 22 -11.89 9.37 1.27
N GLN A 23 -12.69 8.31 1.50
CA GLN A 23 -14.02 8.45 2.12
C GLN A 23 -13.97 8.69 3.63
N GLY A 24 -12.82 8.51 4.27
CA GLY A 24 -12.62 8.70 5.70
C GLY A 24 -11.22 8.26 6.11
N ASP A 25 -10.99 8.18 7.41
CA ASP A 25 -9.70 7.73 7.94
C ASP A 25 -9.65 6.19 7.99
N TYR A 26 -8.84 5.61 7.13
CA TYR A 26 -8.61 4.17 7.09
C TYR A 26 -7.25 3.82 7.70
N LYS A 27 -7.20 2.67 8.39
CA LYS A 27 -5.96 2.00 8.74
C LYS A 27 -5.55 1.02 7.65
N LEU A 28 -4.25 0.80 7.50
CA LEU A 28 -3.73 -0.31 6.69
C LEU A 28 -3.26 -1.42 7.61
N LEU A 29 -3.68 -2.66 7.33
CA LEU A 29 -3.16 -3.87 7.94
C LEU A 29 -2.48 -4.71 6.84
N VAL A 30 -1.23 -5.09 7.06
CA VAL A 30 -0.47 -6.02 6.22
C VAL A 30 -0.22 -7.28 7.02
N GLU A 31 -0.79 -8.40 6.57
CA GLU A 31 -0.60 -9.72 7.15
C GLU A 31 0.39 -10.53 6.31
N LEU A 32 1.35 -11.18 6.97
CA LEU A 32 2.41 -11.95 6.32
C LEU A 32 2.51 -13.32 6.99
N GLU A 33 2.72 -14.35 6.17
CA GLU A 33 2.97 -15.72 6.62
C GLU A 33 4.19 -16.27 5.87
N ASP A 34 5.12 -16.90 6.59
CA ASP A 34 6.26 -17.59 5.97
C ASP A 34 5.96 -19.05 5.61
N TRP A 35 6.89 -19.70 4.92
CA TRP A 35 6.74 -21.09 4.46
C TRP A 35 6.65 -22.13 5.59
N VAL A 36 6.97 -21.76 6.84
CA VAL A 36 6.86 -22.63 8.02
C VAL A 36 5.65 -22.27 8.89
N GLY A 37 4.78 -21.37 8.41
CA GLY A 37 3.52 -21.00 9.04
C GLY A 37 3.63 -19.90 10.11
N LYS A 38 4.77 -19.21 10.21
CA LYS A 38 4.92 -18.07 11.13
C LYS A 38 4.15 -16.87 10.59
N LYS A 39 3.22 -16.35 11.39
CA LYS A 39 2.40 -15.18 11.06
C LYS A 39 2.89 -13.91 11.77
N VAL A 40 3.01 -12.82 11.03
CA VAL A 40 3.33 -11.48 11.55
C VAL A 40 2.44 -10.44 10.88
N TYR A 41 2.35 -9.25 11.50
CA TYR A 41 1.58 -8.15 10.95
C TYR A 41 2.29 -6.79 11.10
N ALA A 42 1.93 -5.87 10.22
CA ALA A 42 2.22 -4.44 10.29
C ALA A 42 0.91 -3.66 10.12
N GLU A 43 0.60 -2.78 11.07
CA GLU A 43 -0.54 -1.86 11.01
C GLU A 43 -0.05 -0.42 10.94
N TYR A 44 -0.70 0.40 10.12
CA TYR A 44 -0.47 1.83 10.02
C TYR A 44 -1.75 2.59 10.39
N SER A 45 -1.63 3.56 11.30
CA SER A 45 -2.77 4.27 11.88
C SER A 45 -3.58 5.11 10.88
N SER A 46 -3.00 5.42 9.71
CA SER A 46 -3.65 6.09 8.59
C SER A 46 -3.08 5.54 7.28
N PHE A 47 -3.92 5.43 6.25
CA PHE A 47 -3.54 5.02 4.90
C PHE A 47 -4.43 5.73 3.88
N HIS A 48 -3.81 6.41 2.93
CA HIS A 48 -4.45 6.85 1.71
C HIS A 48 -3.44 7.02 0.58
N LEU A 49 -3.97 7.19 -0.64
CA LEU A 49 -3.20 7.56 -1.81
C LEU A 49 -3.56 8.99 -2.20
N GLU A 50 -2.62 9.72 -2.77
CA GLU A 50 -2.94 10.94 -3.51
C GLU A 50 -3.57 10.60 -4.87
N SER A 51 -4.03 11.62 -5.59
CA SER A 51 -4.66 11.43 -6.90
C SER A 51 -3.68 10.95 -7.98
N GLU A 52 -4.20 10.56 -9.16
CA GLU A 52 -3.37 10.16 -10.31
C GLU A 52 -2.39 11.26 -10.75
N SER A 53 -2.75 12.55 -10.62
CA SER A 53 -1.86 13.66 -10.97
C SER A 53 -0.64 13.78 -10.05
N GLU A 54 -0.73 13.20 -8.85
CA GLU A 54 0.38 13.03 -7.91
C GLU A 54 0.96 11.60 -7.96
N ALA A 55 0.69 10.86 -9.03
CA ALA A 55 1.15 9.50 -9.25
C ALA A 55 0.80 8.55 -8.08
N PHE A 56 -0.39 8.70 -7.50
CA PHE A 56 -0.88 7.86 -6.40
C PHE A 56 0.09 7.76 -5.23
N ARG A 57 0.72 8.90 -4.87
CA ARG A 57 1.68 8.99 -3.78
C ARG A 57 1.12 8.39 -2.50
N LEU A 58 1.90 7.51 -1.87
CA LEU A 58 1.51 6.82 -0.65
C LEU A 58 1.57 7.76 0.56
N ARG A 59 0.56 7.69 1.42
CA ARG A 59 0.53 8.36 2.73
C ARG A 59 0.26 7.34 3.82
N LEU A 60 1.13 7.30 4.82
CA LEU A 60 1.04 6.40 5.97
C LEU A 60 1.09 7.18 7.29
N GLY A 61 0.32 6.69 8.25
CA GLY A 61 0.38 7.08 9.66
C GLY A 61 1.47 6.33 10.42
N THR A 62 1.32 6.27 11.75
CA THR A 62 2.27 5.63 12.66
C THR A 62 2.16 4.11 12.56
N TYR A 63 3.31 3.44 12.51
CA TYR A 63 3.43 1.99 12.52
C TYR A 63 3.20 1.39 13.92
N GLN A 64 2.55 0.22 13.95
CA GLN A 64 2.63 -0.76 15.03
C GLN A 64 2.70 -2.18 14.44
N GLY A 65 3.24 -3.15 15.17
CA GLY A 65 3.22 -4.55 14.76
C GLY A 65 4.48 -5.32 15.11
N ASN A 66 4.52 -6.59 14.72
CA ASN A 66 5.63 -7.51 14.99
C ASN A 66 6.37 -7.96 13.72
N ALA A 67 5.98 -7.48 12.54
CA ALA A 67 6.68 -7.76 11.28
C ALA A 67 7.96 -6.93 11.08
N GLY A 68 8.10 -5.83 11.82
CA GLY A 68 9.10 -4.79 11.55
C GLY A 68 8.55 -3.75 10.56
N ASP A 69 8.99 -2.50 10.68
CA ASP A 69 8.50 -1.41 9.83
C ASP A 69 9.33 -1.30 8.54
N SER A 70 8.82 -1.91 7.48
CA SER A 70 9.47 -1.89 6.16
C SER A 70 8.72 -1.05 5.11
N LEU A 71 7.55 -0.49 5.44
CA LEU A 71 6.76 0.31 4.50
C LEU A 71 6.88 1.83 4.74
N THR A 72 7.23 2.27 5.94
CA THR A 72 7.40 3.72 6.24
C THR A 72 8.45 4.38 5.34
N SER A 73 9.49 3.66 4.91
CA SER A 73 10.48 4.16 3.94
C SER A 73 9.88 4.51 2.56
N HIS A 74 8.70 3.96 2.24
CA HIS A 74 7.94 4.27 1.03
C HIS A 74 6.93 5.40 1.22
N ASN A 75 6.72 5.88 2.45
CA ASN A 75 5.80 6.97 2.73
C ASN A 75 6.21 8.24 1.97
N GLY A 76 5.25 8.88 1.30
CA GLY A 76 5.45 10.07 0.48
C GLY A 76 6.05 9.80 -0.91
N LYS A 77 6.37 8.55 -1.27
CA LYS A 77 6.84 8.18 -2.60
C LYS A 77 5.67 7.95 -3.58
N PRO A 78 5.83 8.33 -4.86
CA PRO A 78 4.87 8.01 -5.91
C PRO A 78 4.89 6.52 -6.24
N PHE A 79 3.82 6.05 -6.90
CA PHE A 79 3.77 4.72 -7.46
C PHE A 79 4.56 4.67 -8.78
N THR A 80 5.35 3.62 -8.96
CA THR A 80 6.20 3.40 -10.14
C THR A 80 5.82 2.08 -10.81
N THR A 81 5.82 2.05 -12.14
CA THR A 81 5.65 0.83 -12.95
C THR A 81 6.75 0.74 -14.00
N LEU A 82 6.86 -0.43 -14.67
CA LEU A 82 7.88 -0.67 -15.71
C LEU A 82 7.92 0.40 -16.81
N ASP A 83 6.77 1.00 -17.12
CA ASP A 83 6.56 1.98 -18.18
C ASP A 83 6.45 3.42 -17.65
N ARG A 84 6.45 3.60 -16.31
CA ARG A 84 6.30 4.90 -15.65
C ARG A 84 7.22 4.96 -14.45
N ASP A 85 8.49 5.32 -14.71
CA ASP A 85 9.48 5.54 -13.67
C ASP A 85 9.21 6.86 -12.93
N LYS A 86 9.02 6.74 -11.62
CA LYS A 86 8.81 7.85 -10.68
C LYS A 86 9.62 7.67 -9.40
N ASP A 87 10.50 6.67 -9.33
CA ASP A 87 11.29 6.46 -8.13
C ASP A 87 12.54 7.35 -8.13
N ALA A 88 13.36 7.21 -7.08
CA ALA A 88 14.53 8.07 -6.86
C ALA A 88 15.83 7.39 -7.30
N PHE A 89 15.77 6.28 -8.01
CA PHE A 89 16.91 5.55 -8.52
C PHE A 89 17.09 5.89 -10.00
N THR A 90 18.23 6.49 -10.32
CA THR A 90 18.72 6.71 -11.69
C THR A 90 19.61 5.59 -12.15
#